data_AF-A0AAV8VS12-F1
#
_entry.id   AF-A0AAV8VS12-F1
#
_cell.length_a   1.000
_cell.length_b   1.000
_cell.length_c   1.000
_cell.angle_alpha   90.00
_cell.angle_beta   90.00
_cell.angle_gamma   90.00
#
_symmetry.space_group_name_H-M   'P 1'
#
loop_
_entity.id
_entity.type
_entity.pdbx_description
1 polymer ?
#
loop_
_entity_poly.entity_id
_entity_poly.type
_entity_poly.pdbx_seq_one_letter_code
_entity_poly.pdbx_strand_id
1 'polypeptide(L)'
;MDPWSTCQTNVTISEIVLTKFEDNFIPGTTDNKLPDSEQYLAILEEKLKKLKNDPKVLAQLTAKKEYCMQQLLAGAVQVEEAIELEETIPNSSILRTIAPQKQALTQGEIVEFIKYDQLKDDDSDSEVNRDCRANRSP
;
A
#
# COMPACT_ATOMS: atom_id res chain seq x y z
N MET A 1 18.98 23.47 16.85
CA MET A 1 18.27 24.43 16.00
C MET A 1 17.33 23.64 15.11
N ASP A 2 16.04 23.94 15.19
CA ASP A 2 15.00 23.22 14.45
C ASP A 2 14.73 23.94 13.11
N PRO A 3 14.94 23.29 11.95
CA PRO A 3 14.73 23.89 10.63
C PRO A 3 13.25 24.09 10.25
N TRP A 4 12.28 23.65 11.07
CA TRP A 4 10.85 23.82 10.80
C TRP A 4 10.19 25.05 11.45
N SER A 5 10.94 25.88 12.18
CA SER A 5 10.37 27.05 12.87
C SER A 5 10.03 28.26 11.98
N THR A 6 10.24 28.21 10.65
CA THR A 6 10.22 29.41 9.79
C THR A 6 8.95 29.61 8.95
N CYS A 7 7.87 28.86 9.18
CA CYS A 7 6.59 29.09 8.50
C CYS A 7 5.64 29.96 9.33
N GLN A 8 6.08 31.15 9.74
CA GLN A 8 5.16 32.21 10.18
C GLN A 8 5.04 33.26 9.08
N THR A 9 4.40 32.88 7.97
CA THR A 9 3.71 33.87 7.15
C THR A 9 2.31 34.00 7.74
N ASN A 10 1.96 35.21 8.20
CA ASN A 10 0.59 35.54 8.61
C ASN A 10 -0.32 35.41 7.38
N VAL A 11 -0.76 34.18 7.10
CA VAL A 11 -1.91 33.93 6.25
C VAL A 11 -3.11 34.32 7.09
N THR A 12 -3.69 35.48 6.81
CA THR A 12 -5.04 35.79 7.29
C THR A 12 -5.98 34.81 6.59
N ILE A 13 -6.14 33.64 7.18
CA ILE A 13 -7.21 32.71 6.84
C ILE A 13 -8.47 33.43 7.29
N SER A 14 -9.19 34.05 6.35
CA SER A 14 -10.57 34.46 6.61
C SER A 14 -11.26 33.23 7.18
N GLU A 15 -11.69 33.34 8.44
CA GLU A 15 -12.26 32.27 9.24
C GLU A 15 -13.65 31.92 8.68
N ILE A 16 -13.67 31.32 7.49
CA ILE A 16 -14.82 30.60 6.99
C ILE A 16 -14.81 29.33 7.82
N VAL A 17 -15.64 29.29 8.84
CA VAL A 17 -15.86 28.11 9.68
C VAL A 17 -16.41 27.01 8.75
N LEU A 18 -15.52 26.22 8.15
CA LEU A 18 -15.88 25.02 7.41
C LEU A 18 -16.32 23.98 8.44
N THR A 19 -17.60 24.02 8.82
CA THR A 19 -18.22 23.15 9.84
C THR A 19 -18.40 21.70 9.35
N LYS A 20 -18.00 21.39 8.12
CA LYS A 20 -18.15 20.08 7.49
C LYS A 20 -17.12 19.91 6.37
N PHE A 21 -16.67 18.67 6.19
CA PHE A 21 -15.92 18.26 5.02
C PHE A 21 -16.81 18.43 3.77
N GLU A 22 -16.30 19.05 2.72
CA GLU A 22 -16.98 19.08 1.43
C GLU A 22 -16.91 17.67 0.84
N ASP A 23 -17.99 16.91 1.02
CA ASP A 23 -18.14 15.58 0.44
C ASP A 23 -18.36 15.70 -1.08
N ASN A 24 -17.23 15.82 -1.79
CA ASN A 24 -17.17 15.84 -3.25
C ASN A 24 -17.39 14.46 -3.88
N PHE A 25 -17.64 13.42 -3.07
CA PHE A 25 -17.91 12.06 -3.54
C PHE A 25 -19.39 11.76 -3.70
N ILE A 26 -20.27 12.68 -3.29
CA ILE A 26 -21.70 12.60 -3.59
C ILE A 26 -21.87 13.24 -4.97
N PRO A 27 -22.19 12.46 -6.03
CA PRO A 27 -22.45 13.04 -7.33
C PRO A 27 -23.67 13.96 -7.21
N GLY A 28 -23.42 15.27 -7.10
CA GLY A 28 -24.43 16.30 -7.14
C GLY A 28 -25.31 16.06 -8.36
N THR A 29 -26.61 16.05 -8.13
CA THR A 29 -27.67 15.84 -9.12
C THR A 29 -27.31 16.50 -10.46
N THR A 30 -27.11 15.68 -11.49
CA THR A 30 -27.06 16.01 -12.93
C THR A 30 -26.02 17.03 -13.44
N ASP A 31 -25.48 17.91 -12.61
CA ASP A 31 -24.70 19.07 -13.06
C ASP A 31 -23.22 18.74 -13.37
N ASN A 32 -22.75 17.57 -12.91
CA ASN A 32 -21.40 17.05 -13.20
C ASN A 32 -21.38 16.04 -14.37
N LYS A 33 -22.52 15.81 -15.03
CA LYS A 33 -22.61 14.86 -16.14
C LYS A 33 -22.10 15.54 -17.42
N LEU A 34 -20.98 15.05 -17.93
CA LEU A 34 -20.43 15.52 -19.22
C LEU A 34 -21.50 15.36 -20.32
N PRO A 35 -21.62 16.34 -21.24
CA PRO A 35 -22.66 16.36 -22.27
C PRO A 35 -22.60 15.15 -23.21
N ASP A 36 -21.44 14.51 -23.34
CA ASP A 36 -21.20 13.32 -24.17
C ASP A 36 -21.12 12.01 -23.35
N SER A 37 -21.32 12.06 -22.04
CA SER A 37 -21.17 10.89 -21.16
C SER A 37 -22.07 9.71 -21.56
N GLU A 38 -23.31 9.98 -21.98
CA GLU A 38 -24.23 8.93 -22.44
C GLU A 38 -23.73 8.26 -23.72
N GLN A 39 -23.24 9.07 -24.67
CA GLN A 39 -22.69 8.56 -25.92
C GLN A 39 -21.41 7.75 -25.66
N TYR A 40 -20.54 8.25 -24.77
CA TYR A 40 -19.32 7.56 -24.38
C TYR A 40 -19.63 6.21 -23.73
N LEU A 41 -20.57 6.17 -22.79
CA LEU A 41 -21.01 4.92 -22.15
C LEU A 41 -21.63 3.95 -23.16
N ALA A 42 -22.46 4.43 -24.09
CA ALA A 42 -23.04 3.59 -25.14
C ALA A 42 -21.96 2.93 -26.01
N ILE A 43 -20.92 3.67 -26.40
CA ILE A 43 -19.79 3.13 -27.15
C ILE A 43 -19.03 2.07 -26.33
N LEU A 44 -18.80 2.33 -25.05
CA LEU A 44 -18.16 1.37 -24.15
C LEU A 44 -18.97 0.08 -24.01
N GLU A 45 -20.27 0.19 -23.81
CA GLU A 45 -21.17 -0.96 -23.73
C GLU A 45 -21.19 -1.77 -25.02
N GLU A 46 -21.19 -1.10 -26.18
CA GLU A 46 -21.12 -1.77 -27.48
C GLU A 46 -19.79 -2.53 -27.65
N LYS A 47 -18.66 -1.88 -27.33
CA LYS A 47 -17.34 -2.52 -27.36
C LYS A 47 -17.27 -3.70 -26.41
N LEU A 48 -17.85 -3.56 -25.23
CA LEU A 48 -17.91 -4.61 -24.21
C LEU A 48 -18.78 -5.78 -24.69
N LYS A 49 -19.93 -5.53 -25.33
CA LYS A 49 -20.76 -6.59 -25.95
C LYS A 49 -19.99 -7.33 -27.04
N LYS A 50 -19.24 -6.62 -27.89
CA LYS A 50 -18.39 -7.24 -28.92
C LYS A 50 -17.32 -8.12 -28.29
N LEU A 51 -16.62 -7.63 -27.26
CA LEU A 51 -15.58 -8.38 -26.57
C LEU A 51 -16.12 -9.63 -25.84
N LYS A 52 -17.29 -9.51 -25.20
CA LYS A 52 -17.95 -10.63 -24.51
C LYS A 52 -18.42 -11.73 -25.45
N ASN A 53 -18.77 -11.37 -26.68
CA ASN A 53 -19.25 -12.31 -27.68
C ASN A 53 -18.15 -12.76 -28.65
N ASP A 54 -16.92 -12.23 -28.53
CA ASP A 54 -15.80 -12.63 -29.37
C ASP A 54 -15.28 -14.01 -28.92
N PRO A 55 -15.51 -15.08 -29.71
CA PRO A 55 -15.13 -16.43 -29.33
C PRO A 55 -13.62 -16.59 -29.17
N LYS A 56 -12.81 -15.77 -29.87
CA LYS A 56 -11.35 -15.81 -29.79
C LYS A 56 -10.86 -15.31 -28.44
N VAL A 57 -11.41 -14.20 -27.96
CA VAL A 57 -11.06 -13.61 -26.66
C VAL A 57 -11.49 -14.52 -25.53
N LEU A 58 -12.71 -15.08 -25.61
CA LEU A 58 -13.18 -16.06 -24.64
C LEU A 58 -12.27 -17.30 -24.58
N ALA A 59 -11.90 -17.86 -25.74
CA ALA A 59 -10.99 -19.01 -25.81
C ALA A 59 -9.60 -18.69 -25.24
N GLN A 60 -9.09 -17.49 -25.47
CA GLN A 60 -7.81 -17.04 -24.88
C GLN A 60 -7.91 -16.89 -23.36
N LEU A 61 -9.01 -16.33 -22.85
CA LEU A 61 -9.26 -16.19 -21.42
C LEU A 61 -9.39 -17.55 -20.72
N THR A 62 -10.13 -18.50 -21.30
CA THR A 62 -10.25 -19.85 -20.75
C THR A 62 -8.91 -20.57 -20.78
N ALA A 63 -8.17 -20.50 -21.87
CA ALA A 63 -6.84 -21.10 -21.98
C ALA A 63 -5.86 -20.51 -20.96
N LYS A 64 -5.87 -19.19 -20.75
CA LYS A 64 -5.03 -18.52 -19.72
C LYS A 64 -5.44 -18.91 -18.30
N LYS A 65 -6.74 -19.02 -18.03
CA LYS A 65 -7.26 -19.48 -16.74
C LYS A 65 -6.81 -20.92 -16.46
N GLU A 66 -6.96 -21.81 -17.42
CA GLU A 66 -6.55 -23.22 -17.31
C GLU A 66 -5.04 -23.33 -17.13
N TYR A 67 -4.26 -22.60 -17.92
CA TYR A 67 -2.81 -22.54 -17.78
C TYR A 67 -2.40 -22.04 -16.38
N CYS A 68 -2.98 -20.93 -15.90
CA CYS A 68 -2.69 -20.40 -14.57
C CYS A 68 -3.06 -21.40 -13.47
N MET A 69 -4.21 -22.06 -13.58
CA MET A 69 -4.63 -23.11 -12.65
C MET A 69 -3.67 -24.30 -12.66
N GLN A 70 -3.21 -24.72 -13.84
CA GLN A 70 -2.20 -25.78 -13.97
C GLN A 70 -0.87 -25.36 -13.34
N GLN A 71 -0.42 -24.12 -13.53
CA GLN A 71 0.79 -23.60 -12.88
C GLN A 71 0.65 -23.60 -11.35
N LEU A 72 -0.50 -23.17 -10.81
CA LEU A 72 -0.77 -23.20 -9.37
C LEU A 72 -0.77 -24.63 -8.81
N LEU A 73 -1.42 -25.58 -9.50
CA LEU A 73 -1.49 -26.98 -9.08
C LEU A 73 -0.16 -27.71 -9.24
N ALA A 74 0.62 -27.37 -10.26
CA ALA A 74 1.94 -27.95 -10.50
C ALA A 74 3.02 -27.39 -9.55
N GLY A 75 2.67 -26.43 -8.68
CA GLY A 75 3.65 -25.71 -7.87
C GLY A 75 4.64 -24.91 -8.72
N ALA A 76 4.27 -24.59 -9.95
CA ALA A 76 5.07 -23.84 -10.93
C ALA A 76 4.62 -22.38 -11.05
N VAL A 77 3.84 -21.88 -10.08
CA VAL A 77 4.09 -20.51 -9.66
C VAL A 77 5.45 -20.59 -9.04
N GLN A 78 6.45 -20.10 -9.77
CA GLN A 78 7.72 -19.69 -9.17
C GLN A 78 7.35 -18.65 -8.11
N VAL A 79 6.98 -19.11 -6.91
CA VAL A 79 7.20 -18.34 -5.69
C VAL A 79 8.73 -18.24 -5.48
N GLU A 80 9.47 -19.03 -6.25
CA GLU A 80 10.90 -19.12 -6.41
C GLU A 80 11.45 -18.17 -7.51
N GLU A 81 11.37 -16.87 -7.29
CA GLU A 81 12.69 -16.29 -7.02
C GLU A 81 12.77 -16.44 -5.51
N ALA A 82 13.46 -17.49 -5.05
CA ALA A 82 13.61 -17.73 -3.63
C ALA A 82 14.17 -16.42 -3.07
N ILE A 83 13.33 -15.65 -2.37
CA ILE A 83 13.65 -14.29 -1.94
C ILE A 83 15.00 -14.40 -1.24
N GLU A 84 16.05 -13.88 -1.90
CA GLU A 84 17.40 -14.04 -1.40
C GLU A 84 17.50 -13.05 -0.25
N LEU A 85 17.25 -13.54 0.96
CA LEU A 85 17.08 -12.68 2.15
C LEU A 85 18.31 -11.82 2.43
N GLU A 86 19.47 -12.23 1.94
CA GLU A 86 20.77 -11.53 2.02
C GLU A 86 20.97 -10.50 0.88
N GLU A 87 20.09 -10.46 -0.12
CA GLU A 87 20.18 -9.51 -1.22
C GLU A 87 20.02 -8.08 -0.71
N THR A 88 20.99 -7.23 -1.08
CA THR A 88 21.04 -5.83 -0.66
C THR A 88 20.03 -4.98 -1.43
N ILE A 89 19.23 -4.19 -0.72
CA ILE A 89 18.22 -3.32 -1.33
C ILE A 89 18.87 -2.01 -1.81
N PRO A 90 18.49 -1.48 -2.99
CA PRO A 90 18.96 -0.18 -3.44
C PRO A 90 18.52 0.96 -2.50
N ASN A 91 19.50 1.71 -2.00
CA ASN A 91 19.30 2.71 -0.97
C ASN A 91 18.98 4.09 -1.56
N SER A 92 17.77 4.62 -1.31
CA SER A 92 17.42 6.02 -1.64
C SER A 92 18.13 7.01 -0.70
N SER A 93 18.81 8.02 -1.26
CA SER A 93 19.51 9.06 -0.49
C SER A 93 18.57 9.94 0.32
N ILE A 94 17.36 10.16 -0.18
CA ILE A 94 16.34 10.98 0.46
C ILE A 94 15.81 10.26 1.71
N LEU A 95 15.46 8.97 1.58
CA LEU A 95 14.92 8.17 2.70
C LEU A 95 15.92 8.02 3.85
N ARG A 96 17.21 7.88 3.53
CA ARG A 96 18.30 7.86 4.52
C ARG A 96 18.36 9.14 5.36
N THR A 97 18.00 10.27 4.76
CA THR A 97 18.08 11.58 5.43
C THR A 97 16.88 11.80 6.34
N ILE A 98 15.70 11.37 5.92
CA ILE A 98 14.44 11.67 6.63
C ILE A 98 14.00 10.57 7.61
N ALA A 99 14.37 9.31 7.37
CA ALA A 99 13.96 8.18 8.19
C ALA A 99 14.96 6.99 8.11
N PRO A 100 16.22 7.17 8.53
CA PRO A 100 17.24 6.13 8.44
C PRO A 100 16.87 4.85 9.20
N GLN A 101 16.12 4.96 10.30
CA GLN A 101 15.70 3.85 11.14
C GLN A 101 14.63 2.93 10.50
N LYS A 102 14.00 3.35 9.40
CA LYS A 102 12.98 2.57 8.69
C LYS A 102 13.49 1.90 7.42
N GLN A 103 14.79 1.96 7.18
CA GLN A 103 15.40 1.46 5.95
C GLN A 103 16.03 0.09 6.20
N ALA A 104 15.45 -0.95 5.60
CA ALA A 104 16.05 -2.27 5.52
C ALA A 104 17.25 -2.25 4.57
N LEU A 105 18.33 -2.89 4.97
CA LEU A 105 19.55 -3.09 4.19
C LEU A 105 19.42 -4.32 3.28
N THR A 106 18.72 -5.35 3.76
CA THR A 106 18.49 -6.59 3.02
C THR A 106 17.01 -6.94 2.94
N GLN A 107 16.66 -7.79 1.98
CA GLN A 107 15.28 -8.25 1.81
C GLN A 107 14.75 -8.97 3.06
N GLY A 108 15.62 -9.68 3.81
CA GLY A 108 15.27 -10.33 5.07
C GLY A 108 14.83 -9.36 6.15
N GLU A 109 15.51 -8.22 6.31
CA GLU A 109 15.14 -7.20 7.29
C GLU A 109 13.76 -6.58 7.01
N ILE A 110 13.35 -6.48 5.73
CA ILE A 110 11.98 -6.02 5.39
C ILE A 110 10.94 -6.98 5.99
N VAL A 111 11.15 -8.29 5.86
CA VAL A 111 10.24 -9.30 6.37
C VAL A 111 10.11 -9.19 7.89
N GLU A 112 11.23 -8.93 8.57
CA GLU A 112 11.26 -8.71 10.02
C GLU A 112 10.49 -7.44 10.42
N PHE A 113 10.67 -6.32 9.72
CA PHE A 113 9.89 -5.10 9.99
C PHE A 113 8.39 -5.30 9.80
N ILE A 114 7.99 -6.02 8.74
CA ILE A 114 6.57 -6.33 8.49
C ILE A 114 6.00 -7.20 9.63
N LYS A 115 6.80 -8.08 10.23
CA LYS A 115 6.38 -8.90 11.37
C LYS A 115 6.04 -8.03 12.59
N TYR A 116 6.84 -7.01 12.88
CA TYR A 116 6.61 -6.11 14.02
C TYR A 116 5.56 -5.02 13.75
N ASP A 117 5.30 -4.67 12.48
CA ASP A 117 4.23 -3.74 12.11
C ASP A 117 2.83 -4.36 12.30
N GLN A 118 2.75 -5.70 12.27
CA GLN A 118 1.54 -6.41 12.68
C GLN A 118 1.40 -6.30 14.20
N LEU A 119 0.35 -5.63 14.66
CA LEU A 119 -0.05 -5.61 16.08
C LEU A 119 -0.62 -6.99 16.46
N LYS A 120 0.26 -7.98 16.64
CA LYS A 120 -0.07 -9.24 17.30
C LYS A 120 0.27 -9.11 18.78
N ASP A 121 -0.68 -9.46 19.64
CA ASP A 121 -0.52 -9.52 21.09
C ASP A 121 0.36 -10.73 21.49
N ASP A 122 1.60 -10.81 21.01
CA ASP A 122 2.57 -11.86 21.39
C ASP A 122 3.23 -11.56 22.76
N ASP A 123 2.48 -10.96 23.69
CA ASP A 123 2.90 -10.61 25.06
C ASP A 123 2.78 -11.80 26.03
N SER A 124 2.78 -13.04 25.54
CA SER A 124 2.65 -14.24 26.38
C SER A 124 3.96 -14.97 26.71
N ASP A 125 5.12 -14.63 26.13
CA ASP A 125 6.34 -15.43 26.37
C ASP A 125 7.67 -14.63 26.34
N SER A 126 7.89 -13.77 27.33
CA SER A 126 9.27 -13.57 27.82
C SER A 126 9.30 -13.40 29.34
N GLU A 127 9.72 -14.48 30.00
CA GLU A 127 9.87 -14.58 31.43
C GLU A 127 10.89 -13.56 31.97
N VAL A 128 10.43 -12.79 32.97
CA VAL A 128 11.13 -12.31 34.16
C VAL A 128 12.65 -12.58 34.20
N ASN A 129 13.46 -11.57 33.89
CA ASN A 129 14.83 -11.50 34.43
C ASN A 129 14.87 -10.48 35.57
N ARG A 130 14.46 -10.95 36.76
CA ARG A 130 14.85 -10.35 38.04
C ARG A 130 16.30 -10.75 38.29
N ASP A 131 17.19 -9.76 38.34
CA ASP A 131 18.28 -9.61 39.30
C ASP A 131 19.17 -8.47 38.76
N CYS A 132 19.15 -7.27 39.36
CA CYS A 132 20.23 -6.85 40.27
C CYS A 132 19.71 -5.84 41.30
N ARG A 133 19.48 -6.29 42.54
CA ARG A 133 19.43 -5.44 43.74
C ARG A 133 20.51 -5.88 44.72
N ALA A 134 21.68 -5.24 44.72
CA ALA A 134 22.58 -5.03 45.87
C ALA A 134 23.79 -4.21 45.37
N ASN A 135 24.15 -3.03 45.87
CA ASN A 135 24.64 -2.72 47.23
C ASN A 135 24.48 -1.19 47.49
N ARG A 136 23.69 -0.76 48.48
CA ARG A 136 24.09 -0.15 49.79
C ARG A 136 25.31 0.80 49.69
N SER A 137 25.13 2.12 49.73
CA SER A 137 25.02 3.03 50.91
C SER A 137 26.36 3.23 51.65
N PRO A 138 26.65 4.37 52.32
CA PRO A 138 25.78 5.48 52.76
C PRO A 138 25.97 6.81 51.99
#